data_AF-A0A1S3RX16-F1
#
_entry.id   AF-A0A1S3RX16-F1
#
_cell.length_a   1.000
_cell.length_b   1.000
_cell.length_c   1.000
_cell.angle_alpha   90.00
_cell.angle_beta   90.00
_cell.angle_gamma   90.00
#
_symmetry.space_group_name_H-M   'P 1'
#
loop_
_entity.id
_entity.type
_entity.pdbx_description
1 polymer ?
#
loop_
_entity_poly.entity_id
_entity_poly.type
_entity_poly.pdbx_seq_one_letter_code
_entity_poly.pdbx_strand_id
1 'polypeptide(L)'
;MCDLLTVMDSKIVQVSLNGLENILRLGEQEAKQNGTGINPYCALIEEAYGLDKIEFLQSHENQEIYQKAFDLIEHYFGVEEEDASIAPQVDQNQGQFIFQQQDGPMEGFQL
;
A
#
# COMPACT_ATOMS: atom_id res chain seq x y z
N MET A 1 0.64 17.34 -3.13
CA MET A 1 0.70 17.23 -1.66
C MET A 1 1.86 16.37 -1.20
N CYS A 2 2.12 15.21 -1.82
CA CYS A 2 3.26 14.35 -1.49
C CYS A 2 4.62 15.07 -1.53
N ASP A 3 4.84 16.02 -2.45
CA ASP A 3 6.09 16.80 -2.50
C ASP A 3 6.32 17.73 -1.31
N LEU A 4 5.27 18.05 -0.55
CA LEU A 4 5.37 18.87 0.65
C LEU A 4 5.87 18.07 1.86
N LEU A 5 6.02 16.75 1.75
CA LEU A 5 6.50 15.90 2.84
C LEU A 5 8.01 16.00 3.08
N THR A 6 8.78 16.52 2.11
CA THR A 6 10.25 16.62 2.19
C THR A 6 10.74 18.05 2.38
N VAL A 7 9.85 18.99 2.71
CA VAL A 7 10.23 20.38 2.97
C VAL A 7 10.77 20.52 4.40
N MET A 8 11.61 21.53 4.63
CA MET A 8 12.22 21.76 5.95
C MET A 8 11.24 22.25 7.02
N ASP A 9 10.09 22.81 6.62
CA ASP A 9 9.12 23.33 7.58
C ASP A 9 8.24 22.19 8.13
N SER A 10 8.54 21.78 9.36
CA SER A 10 7.78 20.76 10.09
C SER A 10 6.27 21.02 10.14
N LYS A 11 5.81 22.27 10.17
CA LYS A 11 4.37 22.56 10.18
C LYS A 11 3.74 22.25 8.83
N ILE A 12 4.44 22.54 7.72
CA ILE A 12 3.96 22.19 6.39
C ILE A 12 3.90 20.68 6.22
N VAL A 13 4.92 19.95 6.71
CA VAL A 13 4.93 18.48 6.70
C VAL A 13 3.73 17.94 7.50
N GLN A 14 3.49 18.44 8.72
CA GLN A 14 2.34 18.05 9.54
C GLN A 14 1.00 18.31 8.86
N VAL A 15 0.81 19.51 8.29
CA VAL A 15 -0.43 19.85 7.55
C VAL A 15 -0.62 18.93 6.34
N SER A 16 0.46 18.59 5.65
CA SER A 16 0.42 17.69 4.49
C SER A 16 0.05 16.27 4.89
N LEU A 17 0.64 15.73 5.97
CA LEU A 17 0.27 14.43 6.54
C LEU A 17 -1.19 14.40 7.02
N ASN A 18 -1.69 15.47 7.65
CA ASN A 18 -3.11 15.59 8.01
C ASN A 18 -4.02 15.60 6.79
N GLY A 19 -3.62 16.28 5.73
CA GLY A 19 -4.38 16.29 4.48
C GLY A 19 -4.42 14.91 3.82
N LEU A 20 -3.29 14.19 3.77
CA LEU A 20 -3.21 12.84 3.23
C LEU A 20 -4.05 11.85 4.05
N GLU A 21 -4.01 11.93 5.38
CA GLU A 21 -4.86 11.11 6.26
C GLU A 21 -6.35 11.29 5.93
N ASN A 22 -6.81 12.52 5.74
CA ASN A 22 -8.21 12.78 5.43
C ASN A 22 -8.63 12.21 4.07
N ILE A 23 -7.74 12.26 3.08
CA ILE A 23 -7.97 11.66 1.76
C ILE A 23 -8.06 10.13 1.89
N LEU A 24 -7.10 9.52 2.58
CA LEU A 24 -7.07 8.08 2.81
C LEU A 24 -8.33 7.60 3.55
N ARG A 25 -8.74 8.33 4.60
CA ARG A 25 -9.98 8.04 5.35
C ARG A 25 -11.23 8.10 4.48
N LEU A 26 -11.30 9.04 3.53
CA LEU A 26 -12.40 9.12 2.57
C LEU A 26 -12.41 7.87 1.68
N GLY A 27 -11.24 7.45 1.18
CA GLY A 27 -11.13 6.27 0.33
C GLY A 27 -11.51 4.96 1.01
N GLU A 28 -11.23 4.81 2.30
CA GLU A 28 -11.77 3.68 3.08
C GLU A 28 -13.30 3.68 3.11
N GLN A 29 -13.91 4.86 3.25
CA GLN A 29 -15.36 4.98 3.25
C GLN A 29 -15.93 4.61 1.88
N GLU A 30 -15.29 5.04 0.79
CA GLU A 30 -15.68 4.67 -0.57
C GLU A 30 -15.47 3.18 -0.86
N ALA A 31 -14.36 2.59 -0.41
CA ALA A 31 -14.06 1.17 -0.55
C ALA A 31 -15.13 0.29 0.11
N LYS A 32 -15.59 0.69 1.30
CA LYS A 32 -16.67 0.02 2.04
C LYS A 32 -18.03 0.17 1.34
N GLN A 33 -18.31 1.34 0.75
CA GLN A 33 -19.57 1.59 0.04
C GLN A 33 -19.65 0.84 -1.30
N ASN A 34 -18.53 0.79 -2.03
CA ASN A 34 -18.45 0.14 -3.34
C ASN A 34 -18.22 -1.38 -3.23
N GLY A 35 -17.94 -1.89 -2.02
CA GLY A 35 -17.69 -3.30 -1.77
C GLY A 35 -16.37 -3.82 -2.32
N THR A 36 -15.47 -2.93 -2.74
CA THR A 36 -14.15 -3.30 -3.28
C THR A 36 -13.17 -3.67 -2.18
N GLY A 37 -13.35 -3.14 -0.95
CA GLY A 37 -12.41 -3.32 0.16
C GLY A 37 -11.07 -2.61 -0.02
N ILE A 38 -10.72 -2.25 -1.25
CA ILE A 38 -9.48 -1.57 -1.64
C ILE A 38 -9.69 -0.07 -1.70
N ASN A 39 -8.82 0.67 -1.00
CA ASN A 39 -8.81 2.13 -1.00
C ASN A 39 -8.13 2.66 -2.29
N PRO A 40 -8.86 3.35 -3.18
CA PRO A 40 -8.30 3.82 -4.45
C PRO A 40 -7.21 4.90 -4.28
N TYR A 41 -7.18 5.60 -3.14
CA TYR A 41 -6.19 6.65 -2.91
C TYR A 41 -4.84 6.10 -2.46
N CYS A 42 -4.75 4.87 -1.95
CA CYS A 42 -3.47 4.26 -1.60
C CYS A 42 -2.57 4.14 -2.84
N ALA A 43 -3.10 3.57 -3.93
CA ALA A 43 -2.38 3.43 -5.20
C ALA A 43 -1.96 4.79 -5.78
N LEU A 44 -2.85 5.79 -5.74
CA LEU A 44 -2.54 7.14 -6.23
C LEU A 44 -1.43 7.82 -5.41
N ILE A 45 -1.35 7.55 -4.11
CA ILE A 45 -0.29 8.07 -3.24
C ILE A 45 1.03 7.36 -3.54
N GLU A 46 1.04 6.04 -3.74
CA GLU A 46 2.24 5.29 -4.17
C GLU A 46 2.77 5.76 -5.52
N GLU A 47 1.92 5.91 -6.53
CA GLU A 47 2.30 6.40 -7.86
C GLU A 47 2.92 7.81 -7.81
N ALA A 48 2.57 8.61 -6.79
CA ALA A 48 3.12 9.93 -6.54
C ALA A 48 4.39 9.92 -5.66
N TYR A 49 5.01 8.75 -5.44
CA TYR A 49 6.12 8.53 -4.51
C TYR A 49 5.79 9.04 -3.09
N GLY A 50 4.52 8.97 -2.71
CA GLY A 50 4.04 9.44 -1.43
C GLY A 50 4.40 8.48 -0.31
N LEU A 51 4.26 7.17 -0.55
CA LEU A 51 4.61 6.15 0.44
C LEU A 51 6.09 6.22 0.81
N ASP A 52 7.00 6.28 -0.17
CA ASP A 52 8.45 6.39 0.08
C ASP A 52 8.79 7.62 0.94
N LYS A 53 8.10 8.74 0.71
CA LYS A 53 8.29 9.98 1.48
C LYS A 53 7.73 9.86 2.88
N ILE A 54 6.61 9.16 3.08
CA ILE A 54 6.04 8.90 4.41
C ILE A 54 6.96 7.95 5.20
N GLU A 55 7.51 6.92 4.55
CA GLU A 55 8.52 6.02 5.17
C GLU A 55 9.76 6.78 5.61
N PHE A 56 10.27 7.69 4.77
CA PHE A 56 11.40 8.55 5.14
C PHE A 56 11.11 9.37 6.42
N LEU A 57 9.87 9.84 6.60
CA LEU A 57 9.46 10.59 7.78
C LEU A 57 9.43 9.75 9.08
N GLN A 58 9.52 8.42 9.01
CA GLN A 58 9.76 7.58 10.18
C GLN A 58 11.18 7.73 10.78
N SER A 59 12.05 8.53 10.15
CA SER A 59 13.35 8.92 10.70
C SER A 59 13.40 10.38 11.16
N HIS A 60 12.27 11.09 11.11
CA HIS A 60 12.21 12.52 11.37
C HIS A 60 12.44 12.84 12.86
N GLU A 61 13.20 13.92 13.15
CA GLU A 61 13.55 14.33 14.52
C GLU A 61 12.35 14.73 15.38
N ASN A 62 11.30 15.23 14.73
CA ASN A 62 10.03 15.54 15.37
C ASN A 62 9.20 14.25 15.58
N GLN A 63 9.04 13.87 16.85
CA GLN A 63 8.29 12.69 17.25
C GLN A 63 6.83 12.68 16.77
N GLU A 64 6.17 13.83 16.66
CA GLU A 64 4.78 13.90 16.17
C GLU A 64 4.70 13.54 14.68
N ILE A 65 5.71 13.95 13.89
CA ILE A 65 5.79 13.61 12.47
C ILE A 65 6.09 12.12 12.30
N TYR A 66 7.07 11.61 13.07
CA TYR A 66 7.37 10.18 13.12
C TYR A 66 6.12 9.35 13.40
N GLN A 67 5.44 9.64 14.52
CA GLN A 67 4.30 8.85 14.98
C GLN A 67 3.19 8.86 13.92
N LYS A 68 2.94 10.03 13.32
CA LYS A 68 1.89 10.15 12.31
C LYS A 68 2.22 9.43 11.01
N ALA A 69 3.48 9.44 10.59
CA ALA A 69 3.92 8.66 9.44
C ALA A 69 3.82 7.15 9.71
N PHE A 70 4.19 6.72 10.92
CA PHE A 70 4.06 5.35 11.38
C PHE A 70 2.59 4.89 11.36
N ASP A 71 1.69 5.66 11.99
CA ASP A 71 0.25 5.33 12.05
C ASP A 71 -0.38 5.27 10.66
N LEU A 72 0.00 6.18 9.75
CA LEU A 72 -0.49 6.19 8.37
C LEU A 72 -0.07 4.95 7.60
N ILE A 73 1.20 4.55 7.74
CA ILE A 73 1.70 3.34 7.10
C ILE A 73 0.97 2.14 7.70
N GLU A 74 0.96 1.95 9.01
CA GLU A 74 0.32 0.80 9.65
C GLU A 74 -1.16 0.65 9.28
N HIS A 75 -1.92 1.75 9.23
CA HIS A 75 -3.36 1.71 9.03
C HIS A 75 -3.77 1.56 7.55
N TYR A 76 -3.04 2.16 6.61
CA TYR A 76 -3.46 2.23 5.20
C TYR A 76 -2.58 1.45 4.22
N PHE A 77 -1.33 1.17 4.60
CA PHE A 77 -0.32 0.49 3.77
C PHE A 77 0.30 -0.73 4.47
N GLY A 78 -0.05 -0.95 5.74
CA GLY A 78 0.44 -2.05 6.58
C GLY A 78 -0.13 -3.36 6.10
N VAL A 79 0.70 -4.40 6.25
CA VAL A 79 0.63 -5.73 5.62
C VAL A 79 -0.80 -6.13 5.27
N GLU A 80 -1.06 -6.14 3.97
CA GLU A 80 -2.13 -6.89 3.34
C GLU A 80 -2.25 -8.23 4.10
N GLU A 81 -3.42 -8.53 4.65
CA GLU A 81 -3.74 -9.92 5.03
C GLU A 81 -3.28 -10.76 3.84
N GLU A 82 -2.26 -11.61 4.03
CA GLU A 82 -1.69 -12.46 3.00
C GLU A 82 -2.86 -12.96 2.16
N ASP A 83 -2.99 -12.44 0.93
CA ASP A 83 -4.16 -12.74 0.14
C ASP A 83 -4.06 -14.24 -0.14
N ALA A 84 -4.81 -15.03 0.63
CA ALA A 84 -4.72 -16.48 0.64
C ALA A 84 -5.12 -17.06 -0.73
N SER A 85 -5.65 -16.21 -1.63
CA SER A 85 -5.89 -16.55 -3.04
C SER A 85 -4.62 -16.53 -3.91
N ILE A 86 -3.57 -15.82 -3.50
CA ILE A 86 -2.28 -15.74 -4.21
C ILE A 86 -1.28 -16.79 -3.69
N ALA A 87 -1.49 -17.30 -2.47
CA ALA A 87 -0.65 -18.36 -1.91
C ALA A 87 -0.77 -19.65 -2.76
N PRO A 88 0.35 -20.20 -3.27
CA PRO A 88 0.32 -21.43 -4.04
C PRO A 88 -0.24 -22.58 -3.20
N GLN A 89 -1.18 -23.34 -3.75
CA GLN A 89 -1.74 -24.49 -3.05
C GLN A 89 -0.64 -25.54 -2.85
N VAL A 90 -0.49 -26.05 -1.62
CA VAL A 90 0.45 -27.12 -1.31
C VAL A 90 -0.27 -28.46 -1.37
N ASP A 91 0.20 -29.39 -2.21
CA ASP A 91 -0.23 -30.78 -2.14
C ASP A 91 0.31 -31.40 -0.84
N GLN A 92 -0.56 -31.57 0.16
CA GLN A 92 -0.16 -32.08 1.49
C GLN A 92 0.32 -33.54 1.45
N ASN A 93 0.08 -34.28 0.38
CA ASN A 93 0.47 -35.67 0.24
C ASN A 93 1.88 -35.83 -0.32
N GLN A 94 2.32 -34.86 -1.14
CA GLN A 94 3.64 -34.88 -1.81
C GLN A 94 4.58 -33.75 -1.37
N GLY A 95 4.10 -32.77 -0.59
CA GLY A 95 4.90 -31.62 -0.13
C GLY A 95 5.37 -30.71 -1.27
N GLN A 96 4.64 -30.69 -2.40
CA GLN A 96 4.96 -29.86 -3.56
C GLN A 96 3.99 -28.69 -3.71
N PHE A 97 4.51 -27.54 -4.15
CA PHE A 97 3.72 -26.37 -4.50
C PHE A 97 3.06 -26.58 -5.86
N ILE A 98 1.73 -26.42 -5.92
CA ILE A 98 0.93 -26.47 -7.14
C ILE A 98 0.77 -25.03 -7.64
N PHE A 99 1.44 -24.73 -8.74
CA PHE A 99 1.15 -23.53 -9.52
C PHE A 99 0.10 -23.89 -10.57
N GLN A 100 -1.13 -23.40 -10.41
CA GLN A 100 -2.13 -23.50 -11.48
C GLN A 100 -1.68 -22.60 -12.63
N GLN A 101 -1.09 -23.24 -13.65
CA GLN A 101 -0.78 -22.60 -14.92
C GLN A 101 -2.13 -22.21 -15.56
N GLN A 102 -2.44 -20.91 -15.60
CA GLN A 102 -3.53 -20.43 -16.44
C GLN A 102 -3.24 -20.91 -17.87
N ASP A 103 -4.20 -21.62 -18.47
CA ASP A 103 -4.21 -22.08 -19.86
C ASP A 103 -4.05 -20.86 -20.81
N GLY A 104 -2.80 -20.40 -20.98
CA GLY A 104 -2.41 -19.62 -22.14
C GLY A 104 -2.35 -20.54 -23.35
N PRO A 105 -2.83 -20.12 -24.53
CA PRO A 105 -2.77 -20.95 -25.73
C PRO A 105 -1.31 -21.34 -26.00
N MET A 106 -1.03 -22.62 -25.83
CA MET A 106 0.28 -23.23 -26.06
C MET A 106 0.51 -23.31 -27.58
N GLU A 107 0.78 -22.17 -28.22
CA GLU A 107 1.34 -22.14 -29.57
C GLU A 107 2.86 -22.28 -29.45
N GLY A 108 3.32 -23.52 -29.56
CA GLY A 108 4.72 -23.89 -29.46
C GLY A 108 5.57 -23.14 -30.50
N PHE A 109 6.69 -22.57 -30.06
CA PHE A 109 7.75 -22.12 -30.94
C PHE A 109 8.35 -23.34 -31.67
N GLN A 110 8.02 -23.48 -32.95
CA GLN A 110 8.76 -24.35 -33.87
C GLN A 110 9.95 -23.56 -34.42
N LEU A 111 11.16 -23.94 -33.98
CA LEU A 111 12.42 -23.67 -34.68
C LEU A 111 12.71 -24.78 -35.69
#